data_AF-A0A8T6HFD0-F1
#
_entry.id   AF-A0A8T6HFD0-F1
#
_cell.length_a   1.000
_cell.length_b   1.000
_cell.length_c   1.000
_cell.angle_alpha   90.00
_cell.angle_beta   90.00
_cell.angle_gamma   90.00
#
_symmetry.space_group_name_H-M   'P 1'
#
loop_
_entity.id
_entity.type
_entity.pdbx_description
1 polymer ?
#
loop_
_entity_poly.entity_id
_entity_poly.type
_entity_poly.pdbx_seq_one_letter_code
_entity_poly.pdbx_strand_id
1 'polypeptide(L)'
;MFVTPWLDHHIIGTTDVRDDEDPSDVRAAGWEIDYLIAEAARVLPGLGIEHRNVLYAYSGVRPLARAGDGVFEGAISRRSIIADHASEGVERLISVVGGKLTTAAELGRQVAESVAQQIGRPRARGIAALPDTPTSRAVFLPPPTQEHLRTVYGPRVPEVAAYAASDASLAEPISAHHRDIGAQVAYAVEHEGARTVADVLLRRTAVGLTRDLGRSAARPTAAIMASRLGWSDDEREQAVRDYFAELHRRFVIINPSISIPPAELLPDDPDQEVDLAQS
;
A
#
# COMPACT_ATOMS: atom_id res chain seq x y z
N MET A 1 1.22 -1.72 22.00
CA MET A 1 2.19 -2.05 20.93
C MET A 1 1.89 -3.45 20.41
N PHE A 2 1.96 -3.65 19.10
CA PHE A 2 1.89 -4.92 18.41
C PHE A 2 3.24 -5.21 17.76
N VAL A 3 3.58 -6.50 17.70
CA VAL A 3 4.68 -7.04 16.89
C VAL A 3 4.04 -8.09 16.00
N THR A 4 3.92 -7.80 14.71
CA THR A 4 3.13 -8.62 13.78
C THR A 4 4.04 -9.11 12.65
N PRO A 5 4.08 -10.42 12.38
CA PRO A 5 4.81 -10.93 11.22
C PRO A 5 4.16 -10.39 9.94
N TRP A 6 4.99 -9.92 9.02
CA TRP A 6 4.55 -9.38 7.74
C TRP A 6 5.61 -9.66 6.68
N LEU A 7 5.25 -10.46 5.67
CA LEU A 7 6.20 -11.03 4.70
C LEU A 7 7.34 -11.74 5.46
N ASP A 8 8.59 -11.51 5.06
CA ASP A 8 9.79 -12.04 5.72
C ASP A 8 10.27 -11.15 6.90
N HIS A 9 9.44 -10.22 7.37
CA HIS A 9 9.77 -9.21 8.36
C HIS A 9 8.72 -9.12 9.49
N HIS A 10 8.92 -8.17 10.40
CA HIS A 10 7.95 -7.84 11.45
C HIS A 10 7.63 -6.36 11.39
N ILE A 11 6.35 -6.01 11.57
CA ILE A 11 5.90 -4.65 11.79
C ILE A 11 5.77 -4.43 13.30
N ILE A 12 6.40 -3.37 13.81
CA ILE A 12 6.32 -2.94 15.20
C ILE A 12 5.60 -1.60 15.23
N GLY A 13 4.58 -1.49 16.07
CA GLY A 13 3.82 -0.24 16.17
C GLY A 13 2.69 -0.27 17.20
N THR A 14 1.90 0.78 17.33
CA THR A 14 2.09 2.12 16.74
C THR A 14 2.30 3.14 17.86
N THR A 15 2.66 4.36 17.48
CA THR A 15 2.56 5.55 18.32
C THR A 15 1.15 6.18 18.21
N ASP A 16 0.87 7.15 19.07
CA ASP A 16 -0.35 7.96 19.05
C ASP A 16 0.03 9.40 19.41
N VAL A 17 0.24 10.21 18.37
CA VAL A 17 0.77 11.58 18.47
C VAL A 17 -0.16 12.49 17.69
N ARG A 18 -0.49 13.64 18.26
CA ARG A 18 -1.23 14.66 17.55
C ARG A 18 -0.38 15.25 16.44
N ASP A 19 -0.97 15.33 15.25
CA ASP A 19 -0.38 15.93 14.07
C ASP A 19 -1.38 16.95 13.51
N ASP A 20 -0.94 18.20 13.36
CA ASP A 20 -1.72 19.31 12.81
C ASP A 20 -1.16 19.78 11.45
N GLU A 21 -0.18 19.07 10.87
CA GLU A 21 0.43 19.37 9.58
C GLU A 21 -0.35 18.76 8.40
N ASP A 22 0.13 18.97 7.16
CA ASP A 22 -0.48 18.35 5.99
C ASP A 22 -0.36 16.82 6.10
N PRO A 23 -1.48 16.07 6.06
CA PRO A 23 -1.46 14.62 6.20
C PRO A 23 -0.68 13.89 5.09
N SER A 24 -0.39 14.58 3.98
CA SER A 24 0.42 14.08 2.86
C SER A 24 1.91 14.05 3.17
N ASP A 25 2.35 14.88 4.12
CA ASP A 25 3.76 15.09 4.46
C ASP A 25 4.20 14.33 5.71
N VAL A 26 3.28 13.65 6.40
CA VAL A 26 3.55 12.97 7.68
C VAL A 26 4.69 11.96 7.57
N ARG A 27 5.63 12.03 8.53
CA ARG A 27 6.79 11.12 8.65
C ARG A 27 6.90 10.59 10.06
N ALA A 28 7.47 9.39 10.19
CA ALA A 28 7.83 8.86 11.51
C ALA A 28 9.00 9.69 12.05
N ALA A 29 8.84 10.29 13.23
CA ALA A 29 9.91 11.03 13.86
C ALA A 29 10.95 10.06 14.47
N GLY A 30 12.21 10.51 14.57
CA GLY A 30 13.29 9.69 15.15
C GLY A 30 12.97 9.18 16.56
N TRP A 31 12.36 10.02 17.39
CA TRP A 31 11.98 9.62 18.74
C TRP A 31 10.86 8.56 18.77
N GLU A 32 9.96 8.53 17.77
CA GLU A 32 8.91 7.51 17.67
C GLU A 32 9.53 6.15 17.36
N ILE A 33 10.52 6.14 16.47
CA ILE A 33 11.31 4.95 16.11
C ILE A 33 12.05 4.44 17.35
N ASP A 34 12.77 5.32 18.06
CA ASP A 34 13.50 4.98 19.28
C ASP A 34 12.57 4.43 20.37
N TYR A 35 11.40 5.05 20.54
CA TYR A 35 10.37 4.59 21.49
C TYR A 35 9.90 3.16 21.16
N LEU A 36 9.57 2.88 19.89
CA LEU A 36 9.10 1.57 19.47
C LEU A 36 10.19 0.49 19.60
N ILE A 37 11.45 0.82 19.29
CA ILE A 37 12.59 -0.08 19.51
C ILE A 37 12.74 -0.40 20.99
N ALA A 38 12.71 0.62 21.86
CA ALA A 38 12.86 0.44 23.30
C ALA A 38 11.74 -0.43 23.89
N GLU A 39 10.49 -0.17 23.50
CA GLU A 39 9.35 -0.98 23.96
C GLU A 39 9.44 -2.42 23.45
N ALA A 40 9.84 -2.63 22.19
CA ALA A 40 10.02 -3.97 21.64
C ALA A 40 11.13 -4.74 22.37
N ALA A 41 12.28 -4.11 22.61
CA ALA A 41 13.39 -4.72 23.36
C ALA A 41 13.00 -5.05 24.81
N ARG A 42 12.13 -4.23 25.43
CA ARG A 42 11.61 -4.46 26.78
C ARG A 42 10.68 -5.67 26.86
N VAL A 43 9.81 -5.86 25.86
CA VAL A 43 8.83 -6.96 25.83
C VAL A 43 9.43 -8.27 25.31
N LEU A 44 10.46 -8.20 24.46
CA LEU A 44 11.13 -9.34 23.83
C LEU A 44 12.62 -9.37 24.20
N PRO A 45 12.96 -9.54 25.50
CA PRO A 45 14.34 -9.53 25.94
C PRO A 45 15.13 -10.68 25.30
N GLY A 46 16.36 -10.39 24.86
CA GLY A 46 17.27 -11.38 24.28
C GLY A 46 17.24 -11.51 22.76
N LEU A 47 16.28 -10.87 22.06
CA LEU A 47 16.25 -10.83 20.59
C LEU A 47 17.21 -9.81 19.98
N GLY A 48 17.84 -8.95 20.79
CA GLY A 48 18.78 -7.94 20.33
C GLY A 48 18.15 -6.86 19.45
N ILE A 49 16.88 -6.53 19.65
CA ILE A 49 16.16 -5.52 18.85
C ILE A 49 16.78 -4.15 19.08
N GLU A 50 17.28 -3.55 18.01
CA GLU A 50 17.94 -2.24 18.02
C GLU A 50 17.84 -1.55 16.64
N HIS A 51 18.33 -0.31 16.58
CA HIS A 51 18.21 0.54 15.40
C HIS A 51 18.77 -0.11 14.11
N ARG A 52 19.87 -0.89 14.18
CA ARG A 52 20.45 -1.57 13.00
C ARG A 52 19.57 -2.69 12.43
N ASN A 53 18.57 -3.18 13.18
CA ASN A 53 17.64 -4.18 12.67
C ASN A 53 16.48 -3.56 11.89
N VAL A 54 16.24 -2.26 12.02
CA VAL A 54 15.11 -1.59 11.38
C VAL A 54 15.47 -1.26 9.93
N LEU A 55 14.62 -1.72 9.00
CA LEU A 55 14.79 -1.46 7.57
C LEU A 55 14.35 -0.04 7.23
N TYR A 56 13.10 0.27 7.56
CA TYR A 56 12.46 1.55 7.32
C TYR A 56 11.28 1.73 8.29
N ALA A 57 10.80 2.96 8.43
CA ALA A 57 9.58 3.31 9.14
C ALA A 57 8.62 4.05 8.21
N TYR A 58 7.31 3.93 8.46
CA TYR A 58 6.27 4.70 7.77
C TYR A 58 5.31 5.27 8.80
N SER A 59 4.58 6.32 8.41
CA SER A 59 3.56 6.95 9.24
C SER A 59 2.24 7.11 8.49
N GLY A 60 1.19 7.42 9.23
CA GLY A 60 -0.13 7.70 8.70
C GLY A 60 -1.00 8.35 9.77
N VAL A 61 -1.80 9.32 9.34
CA VAL A 61 -2.70 10.06 10.24
C VAL A 61 -4.04 9.35 10.41
N ARG A 62 -4.62 9.44 11.60
CA ARG A 62 -5.97 8.97 11.88
C ARG A 62 -6.92 10.17 11.83
N PRO A 63 -7.90 10.23 10.90
CA PRO A 63 -8.83 11.36 10.79
C PRO A 63 -9.89 11.29 11.89
N LEU A 64 -9.52 11.57 13.13
CA LEU A 64 -10.41 11.51 14.29
C LEU A 64 -11.29 12.76 14.39
N ALA A 65 -12.49 12.60 14.94
CA ALA A 65 -13.31 13.75 15.28
C ALA A 65 -12.60 14.61 16.33
N ARG A 66 -12.65 15.94 16.17
CA ARG A 66 -12.06 16.89 17.11
C ARG A 66 -12.65 16.66 18.51
N ALA A 67 -11.80 16.28 19.46
CA ALA A 67 -12.12 16.37 20.88
C ALA A 67 -11.84 17.79 21.38
N GLY A 68 -12.47 18.18 22.50
CA GLY A 68 -12.12 19.45 23.17
C GLY A 68 -10.65 19.48 23.62
N ASP A 69 -10.13 20.66 23.89
CA ASP A 69 -8.73 20.84 24.27
C ASP A 69 -8.36 20.04 25.53
N GLY A 70 -7.19 19.41 25.55
CA GLY A 70 -6.66 18.66 26.71
C GLY A 70 -7.11 17.20 26.85
N VAL A 71 -7.79 16.63 25.85
CA VAL A 71 -8.14 15.20 25.81
C VAL A 71 -6.96 14.38 25.29
N PHE A 72 -6.55 13.37 26.06
CA PHE A 72 -5.53 12.39 25.64
C PHE A 72 -5.91 11.72 24.32
N GLU A 73 -4.99 11.65 23.36
CA GLU A 73 -5.22 11.20 21.98
C GLU A 73 -5.84 9.80 21.94
N GLY A 74 -5.33 8.89 22.78
CA GLY A 74 -5.84 7.52 22.89
C GLY A 74 -7.29 7.39 23.38
N ALA A 75 -7.83 8.46 23.98
CA ALA A 75 -9.19 8.56 24.51
C ALA A 75 -10.17 9.27 23.54
N ILE A 76 -9.69 9.87 22.45
CA ILE A 76 -10.55 10.49 21.42
C ILE A 76 -11.45 9.41 20.80
N SER A 77 -12.73 9.73 20.61
CA SER A 77 -13.71 8.77 20.10
C SER A 77 -13.33 8.31 18.70
N ARG A 78 -13.10 7.01 18.55
CA ARG A 78 -12.83 6.36 17.25
C ARG A 78 -14.12 6.02 16.48
N ARG A 79 -15.25 6.67 16.80
CA ARG A 79 -16.54 6.45 16.13
C ARG A 79 -16.57 7.22 14.82
N SER A 80 -17.19 6.62 13.80
CA SER A 80 -17.48 7.30 12.55
C SER A 80 -18.64 8.28 12.73
N ILE A 81 -18.54 9.45 12.11
CA ILE A 81 -19.59 10.46 12.03
C ILE A 81 -19.98 10.58 10.56
N ILE A 82 -21.28 10.53 10.27
CA ILE A 82 -21.86 10.90 8.98
C ILE A 82 -22.60 12.23 9.22
N ALA A 83 -22.13 13.31 8.62
CA ALA A 83 -22.70 14.63 8.77
C ALA A 83 -23.43 15.04 7.47
N ASP A 84 -24.73 15.31 7.58
CA ASP A 84 -25.52 15.92 6.51
C ASP A 84 -25.55 17.44 6.71
N HIS A 85 -25.10 18.19 5.71
CA HIS A 85 -24.97 19.64 5.78
C HIS A 85 -26.20 20.41 5.29
N ALA A 86 -27.32 19.75 5.01
CA ALA A 86 -28.54 20.41 4.54
C ALA A 86 -29.05 21.47 5.54
N SER A 87 -28.96 21.21 6.85
CA SER A 87 -29.32 22.20 7.89
C SER A 87 -28.38 23.40 7.97
N GLU A 88 -27.16 23.26 7.43
CA GLU A 88 -26.15 24.32 7.32
C GLU A 88 -26.28 25.09 6.00
N GLY A 89 -27.31 24.79 5.19
CA GLY A 89 -27.56 25.45 3.90
C GLY A 89 -26.79 24.85 2.72
N VAL A 90 -26.08 23.73 2.92
CA VAL A 90 -25.35 23.03 1.85
C VAL A 90 -26.09 21.74 1.51
N GLU A 91 -26.95 21.82 0.49
CA GLU A 91 -27.71 20.65 0.04
C GLU A 91 -26.79 19.59 -0.60
N ARG A 92 -27.14 18.33 -0.39
CA ARG A 92 -26.51 17.16 -1.03
C ARG A 92 -25.01 17.00 -0.76
N LEU A 93 -24.54 17.53 0.37
CA LEU A 93 -23.21 17.29 0.90
C LEU A 93 -23.31 16.41 2.15
N ILE A 94 -22.61 15.28 2.10
CA ILE A 94 -22.44 14.39 3.24
C ILE A 94 -20.94 14.26 3.52
N SER A 95 -20.52 14.56 4.74
CA SER A 95 -19.13 14.35 5.20
C SER A 95 -19.02 13.10 6.06
N VAL A 96 -17.93 12.36 5.90
CA VAL A 96 -17.60 11.19 6.74
C VAL A 96 -16.32 11.49 7.50
N VAL A 97 -16.41 11.50 8.84
CA VAL A 97 -15.25 11.73 9.72
C VAL A 97 -14.98 10.47 10.54
N GLY A 98 -13.72 10.07 10.63
CA GLY A 98 -13.30 8.85 11.32
C GLY A 98 -13.68 7.57 10.56
N GLY A 99 -13.95 6.52 11.33
CA GLY A 99 -14.13 5.18 10.81
C GLY A 99 -12.90 4.30 11.00
N LYS A 100 -13.13 2.99 11.05
CA LYS A 100 -12.09 1.97 11.14
C LYS A 100 -12.23 1.04 9.96
N LEU A 101 -11.12 0.46 9.52
CA LEU A 101 -11.14 -0.55 8.46
C LEU A 101 -12.11 -1.70 8.79
N THR A 102 -12.14 -2.14 10.05
CA THR A 102 -13.03 -3.22 10.51
C THR A 102 -14.52 -2.88 10.47
N THR A 103 -14.89 -1.59 10.42
CA THR A 103 -16.29 -1.13 10.34
C THR A 103 -16.61 -0.45 9.01
N ALA A 104 -15.67 -0.44 8.06
CA ALA A 104 -15.79 0.31 6.81
C ALA A 104 -16.97 -0.15 5.95
N ALA A 105 -17.24 -1.46 5.92
CA ALA A 105 -18.37 -2.04 5.19
C ALA A 105 -19.72 -1.49 5.70
N GLU A 106 -19.91 -1.51 7.01
CA GLU A 106 -21.13 -1.00 7.65
C GLU A 106 -21.25 0.52 7.50
N LEU A 107 -20.15 1.26 7.65
CA LEU A 107 -20.11 2.70 7.40
C LEU A 107 -20.49 3.03 5.95
N GLY A 108 -19.94 2.29 4.97
CA GLY A 108 -20.27 2.47 3.56
C GLY A 108 -21.74 2.22 3.26
N ARG A 109 -22.35 1.21 3.90
CA ARG A 109 -23.80 0.95 3.81
C ARG A 109 -24.61 2.15 4.32
N GLN A 110 -24.28 2.69 5.49
CA GLN A 110 -24.97 3.84 6.08
C GLN A 110 -24.84 5.10 5.21
N VAL A 111 -23.64 5.36 4.67
CA VAL A 111 -23.41 6.48 3.74
C VAL A 111 -24.25 6.31 2.48
N ALA A 112 -24.27 5.11 1.89
CA ALA A 112 -25.06 4.85 0.69
C ALA A 112 -26.57 5.02 0.93
N GLU A 113 -27.07 4.64 2.11
CA GLU A 113 -28.47 4.87 2.51
C GLU A 113 -28.79 6.36 2.65
N SER A 114 -27.91 7.14 3.29
CA SER A 114 -28.07 8.59 3.42
C SER A 114 -28.08 9.27 2.05
N VAL A 115 -27.15 8.91 1.15
CA VAL A 115 -27.16 9.39 -0.24
C VAL A 115 -28.46 9.00 -0.95
N ALA A 116 -28.90 7.75 -0.84
CA ALA A 116 -30.11 7.26 -1.50
C ALA A 116 -31.36 8.07 -1.09
N GLN A 117 -31.48 8.42 0.20
CA GLN A 117 -32.55 9.28 0.71
C GLN A 117 -32.51 10.68 0.06
N GLN A 118 -31.34 11.31 0.00
CA GLN A 118 -31.18 12.65 -0.60
C GLN A 118 -31.50 12.69 -2.11
N ILE A 119 -31.26 11.60 -2.84
CA ILE A 119 -31.55 11.51 -4.29
C ILE A 119 -32.90 10.84 -4.60
N GLY A 120 -33.73 10.57 -3.59
CA GLY A 120 -35.06 9.97 -3.76
C GLY A 120 -35.05 8.53 -4.30
N ARG A 121 -34.00 7.75 -3.98
CA ARG A 121 -33.91 6.32 -4.34
C ARG A 121 -34.23 5.41 -3.15
N PRO A 122 -35.08 4.40 -3.31
CA PRO A 122 -35.64 3.64 -2.18
C PRO A 122 -34.67 2.66 -1.53
N ARG A 123 -33.52 2.33 -2.15
CA ARG A 123 -32.58 1.37 -1.58
C ARG A 123 -31.17 1.52 -2.13
N ALA A 124 -30.18 1.58 -1.25
CA ALA A 124 -28.78 1.33 -1.60
C ALA A 124 -28.61 -0.17 -1.94
N ARG A 125 -27.88 -0.50 -3.00
CA ARG A 125 -27.43 -1.89 -3.20
C ARG A 125 -26.45 -2.23 -2.07
N GLY A 126 -26.62 -3.40 -1.45
CA GLY A 126 -25.69 -3.89 -0.43
C GLY A 126 -24.30 -4.14 -1.01
N ILE A 127 -23.32 -4.33 -0.13
CA ILE A 127 -21.97 -4.75 -0.54
C ILE A 127 -22.10 -6.13 -1.19
N ALA A 128 -21.71 -6.23 -2.46
CA ALA A 128 -21.70 -7.50 -3.16
C ALA A 128 -20.71 -8.43 -2.44
N ALA A 129 -21.16 -9.65 -2.12
CA ALA A 129 -20.25 -10.69 -1.69
C ALA A 129 -19.20 -10.92 -2.78
N LEU A 130 -17.94 -11.10 -2.39
CA LEU A 130 -16.96 -11.66 -3.32
C LEU A 130 -17.45 -13.05 -3.74
N PRO A 131 -17.40 -13.38 -5.03
CA PRO A 131 -17.90 -14.67 -5.52
C PRO A 131 -17.20 -15.82 -4.79
N ASP A 132 -17.97 -16.84 -4.40
CA ASP A 132 -17.42 -18.07 -3.84
C ASP A 132 -16.51 -18.75 -4.88
N THR A 133 -15.35 -19.18 -4.42
CA THR A 133 -14.20 -19.69 -5.19
C THR A 133 -14.57 -20.67 -6.31
N PRO A 134 -14.03 -20.49 -7.54
CA PRO A 134 -13.83 -21.60 -8.48
C PRO A 134 -12.35 -21.88 -8.81
N THR A 135 -12.05 -23.19 -8.80
CA THR A 135 -10.97 -23.98 -9.41
C THR A 135 -9.80 -23.29 -10.13
N SER A 136 -8.59 -23.56 -9.62
CA SER A 136 -7.28 -23.19 -10.19
C SER A 136 -7.18 -23.46 -11.70
N ARG A 137 -6.80 -22.42 -12.47
CA ARG A 137 -6.34 -22.50 -13.87
C ARG A 137 -4.85 -22.14 -14.01
N ALA A 138 -4.15 -21.96 -12.89
CA ALA A 138 -2.76 -21.49 -12.85
C ALA A 138 -1.74 -22.64 -12.77
N VAL A 139 -2.14 -23.89 -13.06
CA VAL A 139 -1.34 -25.11 -12.84
C VAL A 139 -0.01 -25.10 -13.61
N PHE A 140 0.10 -24.28 -14.66
CA PHE A 140 1.32 -24.07 -15.45
C PHE A 140 2.37 -23.18 -14.76
N LEU A 141 1.99 -22.43 -13.71
CA LEU A 141 2.91 -21.63 -12.90
C LEU A 141 3.59 -22.48 -11.81
N PRO A 142 4.75 -22.07 -11.27
CA PRO A 142 5.35 -22.75 -10.13
C PRO A 142 4.38 -22.83 -8.93
N PRO A 143 4.32 -23.96 -8.17
CA PRO A 143 3.40 -24.10 -7.04
C PRO A 143 3.43 -22.97 -6.01
N PRO A 144 4.60 -22.39 -5.64
CA PRO A 144 4.63 -21.23 -4.74
C PRO A 144 3.91 -20.00 -5.30
N THR A 145 4.00 -19.76 -6.61
CA THR A 145 3.30 -18.65 -7.27
C THR A 145 1.80 -18.90 -7.33
N GLN A 146 1.37 -20.14 -7.56
CA GLN A 146 -0.05 -20.51 -7.53
C GLN A 146 -0.67 -20.21 -6.16
N GLU A 147 -0.01 -20.62 -5.09
CA GLU A 147 -0.47 -20.40 -3.71
C GLU A 147 -0.50 -18.91 -3.34
N HIS A 148 0.51 -18.17 -3.79
CA HIS A 148 0.58 -16.72 -3.63
C HIS A 148 -0.60 -16.02 -4.31
N LEU A 149 -0.84 -16.32 -5.59
CA LEU A 149 -1.97 -15.75 -6.34
C LEU A 149 -3.32 -16.10 -5.68
N ARG A 150 -3.48 -17.34 -5.19
CA ARG A 150 -4.67 -17.77 -4.45
C ARG A 150 -4.89 -16.95 -3.18
N THR A 151 -3.83 -16.64 -2.46
CA THR A 151 -3.88 -15.87 -1.22
C THR A 151 -4.29 -14.41 -1.47
N VAL A 152 -3.80 -13.79 -2.54
CA VAL A 152 -4.04 -12.37 -2.84
C VAL A 152 -5.33 -12.15 -3.64
N TYR A 153 -5.59 -12.96 -4.67
CA TYR A 153 -6.69 -12.73 -5.62
C TYR A 153 -7.90 -13.64 -5.42
N GLY A 154 -7.75 -14.75 -4.69
CA GLY A 154 -8.83 -15.70 -4.41
C GLY A 154 -9.56 -16.14 -5.69
N PRO A 155 -10.87 -15.86 -5.85
CA PRO A 155 -11.64 -16.25 -7.03
C PRO A 155 -11.17 -15.59 -8.34
N ARG A 156 -10.39 -14.50 -8.27
CA ARG A 156 -9.90 -13.76 -9.45
C ARG A 156 -8.61 -14.34 -10.06
N VAL A 157 -8.05 -15.41 -9.46
CA VAL A 157 -6.83 -16.06 -9.98
C VAL A 157 -6.90 -16.42 -11.47
N PRO A 158 -8.01 -16.98 -12.01
CA PRO A 158 -8.11 -17.27 -13.44
C PRO A 158 -7.94 -16.04 -14.34
N GLU A 159 -8.40 -14.86 -13.89
CA GLU A 159 -8.28 -13.61 -14.63
C GLU A 159 -6.81 -13.14 -14.67
N VAL A 160 -6.13 -13.19 -13.53
CA VAL A 160 -4.71 -12.83 -13.44
C VAL A 160 -3.84 -13.83 -14.22
N ALA A 161 -4.07 -15.13 -14.03
CA ALA A 161 -3.29 -16.18 -14.69
C ALA A 161 -3.44 -16.17 -16.22
N ALA A 162 -4.54 -15.66 -16.77
CA ALA A 162 -4.71 -15.54 -18.22
C ALA A 162 -3.62 -14.67 -18.88
N TYR A 163 -3.10 -13.66 -18.17
CA TYR A 163 -1.98 -12.84 -18.68
C TYR A 163 -0.69 -13.67 -18.77
N ALA A 164 -0.34 -14.41 -17.72
CA ALA A 164 0.84 -15.28 -17.75
C ALA A 164 0.72 -16.44 -18.77
N ALA A 165 -0.50 -16.90 -19.05
CA ALA A 165 -0.75 -17.93 -20.06
C ALA A 165 -0.64 -17.40 -21.50
N SER A 166 -0.97 -16.12 -21.72
CA SER A 166 -0.93 -15.49 -23.04
C SER A 166 0.44 -14.90 -23.37
N ASP A 167 1.22 -14.53 -22.36
CA ASP A 167 2.57 -14.00 -22.49
C ASP A 167 3.46 -14.58 -21.39
N ALA A 168 4.42 -15.42 -21.80
CA ALA A 168 5.33 -16.09 -20.88
C ALA A 168 6.22 -15.10 -20.11
N SER A 169 6.50 -13.91 -20.65
CA SER A 169 7.27 -12.89 -19.92
C SER A 169 6.52 -12.36 -18.70
N LEU A 170 5.18 -12.44 -18.69
CA LEU A 170 4.34 -12.05 -17.56
C LEU A 170 4.23 -13.15 -16.51
N ALA A 171 4.74 -14.35 -16.78
CA ALA A 171 4.88 -15.41 -15.79
C ALA A 171 6.13 -15.23 -14.90
N GLU A 172 7.06 -14.37 -15.32
CA GLU A 172 8.31 -14.13 -14.61
C GLU A 172 8.11 -13.26 -13.35
N PRO A 173 8.85 -13.52 -12.25
CA PRO A 173 8.85 -12.67 -11.07
C PRO A 173 9.31 -11.24 -11.40
N ILE A 174 8.62 -10.24 -10.84
CA ILE A 174 9.04 -8.83 -10.96
C ILE A 174 10.03 -8.40 -9.88
N SER A 175 10.25 -9.24 -8.86
CA SER A 175 11.16 -8.97 -7.75
C SER A 175 11.86 -10.24 -7.30
N ALA A 176 13.13 -10.14 -6.93
CA ALA A 176 13.86 -11.24 -6.29
C ALA A 176 13.41 -11.49 -4.83
N HIS A 177 12.73 -10.51 -4.22
CA HIS A 177 12.33 -10.54 -2.81
C HIS A 177 10.85 -10.88 -2.61
N HIS A 178 10.10 -11.11 -3.68
CA HIS A 178 8.68 -11.41 -3.58
C HIS A 178 8.21 -12.39 -4.66
N ARG A 179 6.99 -12.91 -4.52
CA ARG A 179 6.40 -13.90 -5.44
C ARG A 179 5.51 -13.28 -6.51
N ASP A 180 5.39 -11.95 -6.52
CA ASP A 180 4.59 -11.26 -7.54
C ASP A 180 5.23 -11.40 -8.92
N ILE A 181 4.40 -11.62 -9.92
CA ILE A 181 4.79 -11.80 -11.32
C ILE A 181 4.23 -10.70 -12.22
N GLY A 182 4.75 -10.59 -13.45
CA GLY A 182 4.33 -9.55 -14.40
C GLY A 182 2.83 -9.54 -14.69
N ALA A 183 2.15 -10.69 -14.62
CA ALA A 183 0.71 -10.81 -14.81
C ALA A 183 -0.11 -9.98 -13.82
N GLN A 184 0.40 -9.77 -12.60
CA GLN A 184 -0.28 -8.95 -11.60
C GLN A 184 -0.14 -7.47 -11.91
N VAL A 185 0.99 -7.04 -12.49
CA VAL A 185 1.17 -5.68 -13.00
C VAL A 185 0.16 -5.40 -14.11
N ALA A 186 0.04 -6.33 -15.06
CA ALA A 186 -0.92 -6.26 -16.15
C ALA A 186 -2.36 -6.14 -15.65
N TYR A 187 -2.75 -7.05 -14.75
CA TYR A 187 -4.07 -7.05 -14.14
C TYR A 187 -4.34 -5.77 -13.34
N ALA A 188 -3.37 -5.29 -12.57
CA ALA A 188 -3.50 -4.07 -11.78
C ALA A 188 -3.81 -2.83 -12.64
N VAL A 189 -3.18 -2.70 -13.80
CA VAL A 189 -3.41 -1.60 -14.75
C VAL A 189 -4.81 -1.69 -15.36
N GLU A 190 -5.18 -2.87 -15.87
CA GLU A 190 -6.39 -3.03 -16.68
C GLU A 190 -7.66 -3.20 -15.84
N HIS A 191 -7.56 -3.73 -14.62
CA HIS A 191 -8.72 -4.11 -13.79
C HIS A 191 -8.74 -3.46 -12.40
N GLU A 192 -7.61 -2.97 -11.88
CA GLU A 192 -7.54 -2.40 -10.51
C GLU A 192 -7.18 -0.90 -10.49
N GLY A 193 -7.20 -0.27 -11.66
CA GLY A 193 -7.04 1.18 -11.84
C GLY A 193 -5.64 1.70 -11.51
N ALA A 194 -4.60 0.86 -11.55
CA ALA A 194 -3.23 1.31 -11.31
C ALA A 194 -2.76 2.23 -12.44
N ARG A 195 -2.23 3.41 -12.08
CA ARG A 195 -1.74 4.42 -13.04
C ARG A 195 -0.32 4.86 -12.76
N THR A 196 0.22 4.55 -11.58
CA THR A 196 1.61 4.82 -11.21
C THR A 196 2.31 3.53 -10.79
N VAL A 197 3.64 3.50 -10.89
CA VAL A 197 4.45 2.38 -10.37
C VAL A 197 4.18 2.18 -8.86
N ALA A 198 3.97 3.28 -8.13
CA ALA A 198 3.56 3.25 -6.72
C ALA A 198 2.20 2.56 -6.49
N ASP A 199 1.22 2.71 -7.39
CA ASP A 199 -0.06 1.99 -7.26
C ASP A 199 0.18 0.48 -7.30
N VAL A 200 1.01 0.01 -8.23
CA VAL A 200 1.33 -1.40 -8.36
C VAL A 200 2.14 -1.86 -7.16
N LEU A 201 3.31 -1.28 -6.93
CA LEU A 201 4.29 -1.78 -5.96
C LEU A 201 3.90 -1.56 -4.50
N LEU A 202 3.24 -0.46 -4.16
CA LEU A 202 2.90 -0.13 -2.76
C LEU A 202 1.45 -0.42 -2.38
N ARG A 203 0.54 -0.59 -3.36
CA ARG A 203 -0.91 -0.66 -3.07
C ARG A 203 -1.61 -1.91 -3.63
N ARG A 204 -1.17 -2.47 -4.75
CA ARG A 204 -1.76 -3.69 -5.35
C ARG A 204 -0.93 -4.96 -5.09
N THR A 205 0.36 -4.78 -4.87
CA THR A 205 1.32 -5.83 -4.53
C THR A 205 1.98 -5.53 -3.19
N ALA A 206 2.71 -6.51 -2.65
CA ALA A 206 3.47 -6.33 -1.41
C ALA A 206 4.97 -6.07 -1.67
N VAL A 207 5.38 -6.00 -2.94
CA VAL A 207 6.78 -5.79 -3.37
C VAL A 207 7.36 -4.50 -2.78
N GLY A 208 6.61 -3.41 -2.73
CA GLY A 208 7.09 -2.15 -2.16
C GLY A 208 7.24 -2.17 -0.63
N LEU A 209 6.94 -3.29 0.03
CA LEU A 209 7.10 -3.52 1.47
C LEU A 209 8.13 -4.64 1.75
N THR A 210 8.91 -5.06 0.76
CA THR A 210 10.05 -5.97 0.96
C THR A 210 11.30 -5.19 1.35
N ARG A 211 12.38 -5.92 1.63
CA ARG A 211 13.66 -5.36 2.10
C ARG A 211 14.22 -4.23 1.22
N ASP A 212 14.05 -4.31 -0.09
CA ASP A 212 14.56 -3.30 -1.02
C ASP A 212 13.53 -2.21 -1.36
N LEU A 213 12.34 -2.23 -0.73
CA LEU A 213 11.20 -1.38 -1.03
C LEU A 213 10.80 -1.43 -2.51
N GLY A 214 10.94 -2.59 -3.16
CA GLY A 214 10.56 -2.76 -4.57
C GLY A 214 11.41 -2.00 -5.57
N ARG A 215 12.57 -1.45 -5.16
CA ARG A 215 13.46 -0.69 -6.05
C ARG A 215 13.87 -1.50 -7.29
N SER A 216 14.28 -2.74 -7.08
CA SER A 216 14.66 -3.65 -8.17
C SER A 216 13.50 -3.97 -9.12
N ALA A 217 12.26 -3.85 -8.64
CA ALA A 217 11.05 -4.11 -9.41
C ALA A 217 10.51 -2.88 -10.15
N ALA A 218 11.01 -1.67 -9.87
CA ALA A 218 10.46 -0.43 -10.40
C ALA A 218 10.53 -0.37 -11.93
N ARG A 219 11.70 -0.63 -12.51
CA ARG A 219 11.91 -0.63 -13.96
C ARG A 219 11.16 -1.76 -14.68
N PRO A 220 11.25 -3.04 -14.26
CA PRO A 220 10.42 -4.11 -14.83
C PRO A 220 8.92 -3.80 -14.79
N THR A 221 8.44 -3.26 -13.67
CA THR A 221 7.04 -2.85 -13.51
C THR A 221 6.68 -1.74 -14.48
N ALA A 222 7.50 -0.68 -14.56
CA ALA A 222 7.27 0.43 -15.47
C ALA A 222 7.26 -0.02 -16.95
N ALA A 223 8.11 -0.97 -17.33
CA ALA A 223 8.12 -1.53 -18.69
C ALA A 223 6.79 -2.24 -19.03
N ILE A 224 6.27 -3.07 -18.12
CA ILE A 224 4.98 -3.74 -18.30
C ILE A 224 3.83 -2.72 -18.36
N MET A 225 3.87 -1.69 -17.49
CA MET A 225 2.88 -0.61 -17.48
C MET A 225 2.92 0.22 -18.76
N ALA A 226 4.11 0.54 -19.27
CA ALA A 226 4.29 1.35 -20.48
C ALA A 226 3.60 0.74 -21.70
N SER A 227 3.75 -0.58 -21.89
CA SER A 227 3.09 -1.30 -23.00
C SER A 227 1.56 -1.23 -22.97
N ARG A 228 0.97 -0.99 -21.78
CA ARG A 228 -0.50 -0.99 -21.56
C ARG A 228 -1.09 0.39 -21.50
N LEU A 229 -0.35 1.33 -20.94
CA LEU A 229 -0.75 2.73 -20.80
C LEU A 229 -0.33 3.57 -22.01
N GLY A 230 0.49 3.02 -22.91
CA GLY A 230 1.00 3.72 -24.09
C GLY A 230 2.04 4.77 -23.74
N TRP A 231 2.83 4.54 -22.69
CA TRP A 231 3.90 5.44 -22.31
C TRP A 231 5.06 5.39 -23.30
N SER A 232 5.58 6.56 -23.63
CA SER A 232 6.90 6.74 -24.23
C SER A 232 8.01 6.28 -23.28
N ASP A 233 9.23 6.13 -23.80
CA ASP A 233 10.39 5.84 -22.96
C ASP A 233 10.61 6.92 -21.90
N ASP A 234 10.45 8.20 -22.25
CA ASP A 234 10.57 9.31 -21.30
C ASP A 234 9.55 9.24 -20.15
N GLU A 235 8.29 8.91 -20.47
CA GLU A 235 7.24 8.72 -19.46
C GLU A 235 7.49 7.48 -18.58
N ARG A 236 8.03 6.40 -19.16
CA ARG A 236 8.44 5.22 -18.40
C ARG A 236 9.53 5.57 -17.40
N GLU A 237 10.57 6.26 -17.84
CA GLU A 237 11.67 6.69 -16.97
C GLU A 237 11.19 7.68 -15.90
N GLN A 238 10.29 8.59 -16.27
CA GLN A 238 9.66 9.50 -15.31
C GLN A 238 8.86 8.74 -14.24
N ALA A 239 8.09 7.72 -14.63
CA ALA A 239 7.33 6.90 -13.68
C ALA A 239 8.22 6.16 -12.66
N VAL A 240 9.43 5.77 -13.06
CA VAL A 240 10.44 5.19 -12.15
C VAL A 240 10.99 6.25 -11.20
N ARG A 241 11.31 7.46 -11.69
CA ARG A 241 11.73 8.59 -10.83
C ARG A 241 10.64 8.94 -9.81
N ASP A 242 9.40 9.02 -10.26
CA ASP A 242 8.25 9.34 -9.40
C ASP A 242 8.05 8.30 -8.30
N TYR A 243 8.34 7.03 -8.59
CA TYR A 243 8.31 5.97 -7.59
C TYR A 243 9.36 6.18 -6.50
N PHE A 244 10.61 6.48 -6.87
CA PHE A 244 11.65 6.74 -5.86
C PHE A 244 11.37 8.01 -5.06
N ALA A 245 10.84 9.04 -5.70
CA ALA A 245 10.36 10.23 -4.99
C ALA A 245 9.23 9.87 -3.99
N GLU A 246 8.30 8.99 -4.36
CA GLU A 246 7.27 8.47 -3.44
C GLU A 246 7.87 7.70 -2.26
N LEU A 247 8.93 6.92 -2.47
CA LEU A 247 9.58 6.20 -1.37
C LEU A 247 10.21 7.16 -0.36
N HIS A 248 10.94 8.19 -0.82
CA HIS A 248 11.45 9.27 0.05
C HIS A 248 10.30 10.02 0.75
N ARG A 249 9.19 10.19 0.04
CA ARG A 249 7.95 10.77 0.57
C ARG A 249 7.08 9.80 1.39
N ARG A 250 7.54 8.63 1.79
CA ARG A 250 6.68 7.73 2.57
C ARG A 250 7.42 6.98 3.65
N PHE A 251 8.69 6.71 3.41
CA PHE A 251 9.51 5.91 4.28
C PHE A 251 10.68 6.71 4.84
N VAL A 252 10.90 6.57 6.13
CA VAL A 252 12.16 6.95 6.77
C VAL A 252 13.07 5.73 6.69
N ILE A 253 14.08 5.82 5.83
CA ILE A 253 15.03 4.73 5.62
C ILE A 253 16.08 4.74 6.71
N ILE A 254 16.23 3.60 7.39
CA ILE A 254 17.10 3.48 8.56
C ILE A 254 18.29 2.59 8.25
N ASN A 255 18.07 1.53 7.48
CA ASN A 255 19.14 0.60 7.15
C ASN A 255 19.95 1.11 5.95
N PRO A 256 21.28 1.28 6.08
CA PRO A 256 22.13 1.79 5.00
C PRO A 256 22.21 0.86 3.78
N SER A 257 21.83 -0.43 3.91
CA SER A 257 21.71 -1.33 2.75
C SER A 257 20.55 -0.96 1.81
N ILE A 258 19.68 -0.04 2.22
CA ILE A 258 18.60 0.52 1.38
C ILE A 258 19.04 1.92 0.94
N SER A 259 19.67 2.01 -0.22
CA SER A 259 20.05 3.29 -0.81
C SER A 259 19.07 3.68 -1.92
N ILE A 260 18.09 4.52 -1.61
CA ILE A 260 17.15 5.01 -2.61
C ILE A 260 17.86 6.10 -3.43
N PRO A 261 17.93 5.98 -4.77
CA PRO A 261 18.51 7.03 -5.59
C PRO A 261 17.86 8.39 -5.28
N PRO A 262 18.62 9.49 -5.31
CA PRO A 262 18.04 10.82 -5.24
C PRO A 262 17.01 10.99 -6.36
N ALA A 263 15.89 11.65 -6.08
CA ALA A 263 14.82 11.87 -7.08
C ALA A 263 15.31 12.58 -8.36
N GLU A 264 16.44 13.30 -8.27
CA GLU A 264 17.08 14.09 -9.32
C GLU A 264 18.19 13.34 -10.08
N LEU A 265 18.58 12.13 -9.64
CA LEU A 265 19.70 11.36 -10.19
C LEU A 265 19.26 9.90 -10.42
N LEU A 266 18.54 9.67 -11.51
CA LEU A 266 18.57 8.35 -12.16
C LEU A 266 19.35 8.48 -13.46
N PRO A 267 20.38 7.65 -13.69
CA PRO A 267 21.14 7.71 -14.92
C PRO A 267 20.25 7.33 -16.11
N ASP A 268 20.52 7.94 -17.26
CA ASP A 268 19.92 7.63 -18.57
C ASP A 268 20.28 6.22 -19.08
N ASP A 269 21.07 5.45 -18.32
CA ASP A 269 21.69 4.20 -18.77
C ASP A 269 21.31 3.00 -17.86
N PRO A 270 20.59 1.99 -18.40
CA PRO A 270 20.18 0.79 -17.65
C PRO A 270 21.34 -0.14 -17.25
N ASP A 271 22.54 0.02 -17.79
CA ASP A 271 23.68 -0.88 -17.49
C ASP A 271 24.48 -0.48 -16.22
N GLN A 272 24.19 0.68 -15.62
CA GLN A 272 24.92 1.15 -14.41
C GLN A 272 24.37 0.60 -13.08
N GLU A 273 23.22 -0.08 -13.08
CA GLU A 273 22.60 -0.61 -11.85
C GLU A 273 23.23 -1.95 -11.38
N VAL A 274 23.92 -2.67 -12.28
CA VAL A 274 24.54 -3.97 -11.98
C VAL A 274 25.73 -3.84 -11.02
N ASP A 275 26.38 -2.68 -10.98
CA ASP A 275 27.58 -2.45 -10.16
C ASP A 275 27.25 -2.07 -8.70
N LEU A 276 26.06 -1.52 -8.42
CA LEU A 276 25.62 -1.15 -7.08
C LEU A 276 24.99 -2.32 -6.29
N ALA A 277 24.68 -3.42 -6.96
CA ALA A 277 24.14 -4.63 -6.33
C ALA A 277 25.22 -5.61 -5.87
N GLN A 278 26.50 -5.35 -6.18
CA GLN A 278 27.64 -6.24 -5.86
C GLN A 278 28.65 -5.64 -4.87
N SER A 279 28.40 -4.46 -4.30
CA SER A 279 29.27 -3.79 -3.31
C SER A 279 28.65 -3.70 -1.92
#